data_AF-A0A432IPV5-F1
#
_entry.id   AF-A0A432IPV5-F1
#
_cell.length_a   1.000
_cell.length_b   1.000
_cell.length_c   1.000
_cell.angle_alpha   90.00
_cell.angle_beta   90.00
_cell.angle_gamma   90.00
#
_symmetry.space_group_name_H-M   'P 1'
#
loop_
_entity.id
_entity.type
_entity.pdbx_description
1 polymer ?
#
loop_
_entity_poly.entity_id
_entity_poly.type
_entity_poly.pdbx_seq_one_letter_code
_entity_poly.pdbx_strand_id
1 'polypeptide(L)' 'RKNIFKGNMKIELYNLKDDPTEEKDVSGEHPDIVQEIEKIMKREHTPAELERFKIKELGD' A
#
# COMPACT_ATOMS: atom_id res chain seq x y z
N ARG A 1 -1.55 2.57 0.85
CA ARG A 1 -2.96 2.27 0.50
C ARG A 1 -3.85 3.30 1.18
N LYS A 2 -4.49 4.20 0.44
CA LYS A 2 -5.49 5.13 1.01
C LYS A 2 -6.83 4.40 1.17
N ASN A 3 -7.55 4.61 2.28
CA ASN A 3 -8.88 4.02 2.54
C ASN A 3 -8.94 2.48 2.55
N ILE A 4 -7.98 1.81 3.18
CA ILE A 4 -7.94 0.33 3.24
C ILE A 4 -9.21 -0.29 3.85
N PHE A 5 -9.76 0.30 4.92
CA PHE A 5 -11.02 -0.14 5.55
C PHE A 5 -12.28 0.13 4.71
N LYS A 6 -12.15 0.80 3.55
CA LYS A 6 -13.21 0.93 2.54
C LYS A 6 -13.00 -0.05 1.38
N GLY A 7 -12.11 -1.03 1.54
CA GLY A 7 -11.77 -2.03 0.53
C GLY A 7 -10.76 -1.56 -0.53
N ASN A 8 -10.17 -0.37 -0.39
CA ASN A 8 -9.19 0.09 -1.38
C ASN A 8 -7.81 -0.56 -1.13
N MET A 9 -7.48 -1.52 -1.98
CA MET A 9 -6.22 -2.25 -1.94
C MET A 9 -5.16 -1.71 -2.90
N LYS A 10 -5.47 -0.65 -3.66
CA LYS A 10 -4.55 -0.03 -4.61
C LYS A 10 -3.29 0.50 -3.90
N ILE A 11 -2.14 0.13 -4.44
CA ILE A 11 -0.85 0.71 -4.09
C ILE A 11 -0.65 1.92 -5.00
N GLU A 12 -0.36 3.06 -4.39
CA GLU A 12 -0.06 4.32 -5.07
C GLU A 12 1.45 4.58 -4.94
N LEU A 13 2.02 5.25 -5.92
CA LEU A 13 3.45 5.59 -5.94
C LEU A 13 3.58 7.09 -6.19
N TYR A 14 4.33 7.77 -5.34
CA TYR A 14 4.52 9.23 -5.42
C TYR A 14 6.01 9.56 -5.46
N ASN A 15 6.36 10.58 -6.23
CA ASN A 15 7.71 11.13 -6.26
C ASN A 15 7.79 12.35 -5.34
N LEU A 16 8.16 12.12 -4.08
CA LEU A 16 8.19 13.17 -3.03
C LEU A 16 9.17 14.31 -3.32
N LYS A 17 10.12 14.12 -4.23
CA LYS A 17 11.06 15.18 -4.62
C LYS A 17 10.36 16.27 -5.43
N ASP A 18 9.48 15.86 -6.35
CA ASP A 18 8.78 16.76 -7.26
C ASP A 18 7.34 17.04 -6.80
N ASP A 19 6.76 16.13 -6.02
CA ASP A 19 5.41 16.19 -5.43
C ASP A 19 5.43 15.81 -3.93
N PRO A 20 5.88 16.74 -3.05
CA PRO A 20 5.93 16.50 -1.61
C PRO A 20 4.54 16.39 -0.96
N THR A 21 3.49 16.80 -1.66
CA THR A 21 2.09 16.77 -1.20
C THR A 21 1.34 15.50 -1.60
N GLU A 22 1.96 14.59 -2.35
CA GLU A 22 1.38 13.33 -2.81
C GLU A 22 0.08 13.50 -3.62
N GLU A 23 0.04 14.53 -4.47
CA GLU A 23 -1.11 14.85 -5.33
C GLU A 23 -1.13 14.03 -6.64
N LYS A 24 0.04 13.67 -7.17
CA LYS A 24 0.18 12.95 -8.44
C LYS A 24 0.64 11.51 -8.24
N ASP A 25 -0.31 10.59 -8.34
CA ASP A 25 -0.03 9.15 -8.36
C ASP A 25 0.61 8.73 -9.70
N VAL A 26 1.87 8.27 -9.64
CA VAL A 26 2.65 7.75 -10.77
C VAL A 26 2.65 6.21 -10.81
N SER A 27 1.83 5.52 -10.01
CA SER A 27 1.80 4.05 -9.96
C SER A 27 1.50 3.41 -11.32
N GLY A 28 0.68 4.08 -12.14
CA GLY A 28 0.33 3.61 -13.49
C GLY A 28 1.48 3.72 -14.50
N GLU A 29 2.43 4.62 -14.25
CA GLU A 29 3.62 4.83 -15.08
C GLU A 29 4.73 3.82 -14.74
N HIS A 30 4.71 3.24 -13.54
CA HIS A 30 5.73 2.31 -13.03
C HIS A 30 5.15 1.01 -12.45
N PRO A 31 4.49 0.17 -13.28
CA PRO A 31 3.84 -1.05 -12.81
C PRO A 31 4.80 -2.12 -12.27
N ASP A 32 6.06 -2.10 -12.70
CA ASP A 32 7.14 -2.96 -12.22
C ASP A 32 7.51 -2.64 -10.77
N ILE A 33 7.70 -1.36 -10.46
CA ILE A 33 7.99 -0.89 -9.09
C ILE A 33 6.83 -1.25 -8.15
N VAL A 34 5.59 -1.03 -8.58
CA VAL A 34 4.39 -1.36 -7.80
C VAL A 34 4.32 -2.86 -7.48
N GLN A 35 4.69 -3.73 -8.42
CA GLN A 35 4.72 -5.18 -8.19
C GLN A 35 5.77 -5.58 -7.16
N GLU A 36 6.97 -5.00 -7.22
CA GLU A 36 8.02 -5.28 -6.24
C GLU A 36 7.61 -4.79 -4.85
N ILE A 37 6.99 -3.61 -4.75
CA ILE A 37 6.42 -3.10 -3.49
C ILE A 37 5.36 -4.09 -2.96
N GLU A 38 4.46 -4.59 -3.81
CA GLU A 38 3.44 -5.55 -3.38
C GLU A 38 4.05 -6.83 -2.82
N LYS A 39 5.07 -7.38 -3.47
CA LYS A 39 5.78 -8.58 -3.00
C LYS A 39 6.44 -8.34 -1.64
N ILE A 40 7.12 -7.20 -1.47
CA ILE A 40 7.76 -6.84 -0.20
C ILE A 40 6.70 -6.71 0.89
N MET A 41 5.61 -5.98 0.63
CA MET A 41 4.51 -5.82 1.59
C MET A 41 3.95 -7.18 2.02
N LYS A 42 3.68 -8.10 1.09
CA LYS A 42 3.16 -9.44 1.41
C LYS A 42 4.16 -10.28 2.20
N ARG A 43 5.45 -10.18 1.89
CA ARG A 43 6.52 -10.96 2.53
C ARG A 43 6.79 -10.50 3.96
N GLU A 44 6.82 -9.19 4.19
CA GLU A 44 7.18 -8.60 5.48
C GLU A 44 5.96 -8.38 6.39
N HIS A 45 4.74 -8.49 5.85
CA HIS A 45 3.52 -8.33 6.65
C HIS A 45 3.41 -9.42 7.71
N THR A 46 3.22 -8.99 8.96
CA THR A 46 2.99 -9.86 10.11
C THR A 46 1.68 -9.45 10.78
N PRO A 47 0.72 -10.36 10.95
CA PRO A 47 -0.54 -10.07 11.62
C PRO A 47 -0.33 -9.55 13.04
N ALA A 48 -1.19 -8.63 13.48
CA ALA A 48 -1.16 -8.13 14.85
C ALA A 48 -1.62 -9.21 15.84
N GLU A 49 -0.97 -9.29 17.00
CA GLU A 49 -1.34 -10.24 18.07
C GLU A 49 -2.71 -9.93 18.70
N LEU A 50 -3.07 -8.65 18.76
CA LEU A 50 -4.34 -8.20 19.33
C LEU A 50 -5.42 -8.12 18.25
N GLU A 51 -6.52 -8.85 18.45
CA GLU A 51 -7.65 -8.94 17.51
C GLU A 51 -8.17 -7.57 17.03
N ARG A 52 -8.20 -6.55 17.90
CA ARG A 52 -8.69 -5.21 17.54
C ARG A 52 -7.83 -4.47 16.52
N PHE A 53 -6.59 -4.92 16.31
CA PHE A 53 -5.63 -4.32 15.37
C PHE A 53 -5.44 -5.15 14.11
N LYS A 54 -6.11 -6.31 14.00
CA LYS A 54 -6.11 -7.11 12.77
C LYS A 54 -6.86 -6.37 11.66
N ILE A 55 -6.26 -6.34 10.48
CA ILE A 55 -6.85 -5.72 9.30
C ILE A 55 -7.41 -6.83 8.41
N LYS A 56 -8.72 -6.98 8.40
CA LYS A 56 -9.42 -8.05 7.65
C LYS A 56 -9.11 -7.99 6.15
N GLU A 57 -8.95 -6.80 5.60
CA GLU A 57 -8.62 -6.57 4.19
C GLU A 57 -7.22 -7.08 3.81
N LEU A 58 -6.33 -7.30 4.79
CA LEU A 58 -5.03 -7.93 4.60
C LEU A 58 -5.04 -9.45 4.84
N GLY A 59 -6.16 -10.01 5.35
CA GLY A 59 -6.29 -11.42 5.70
C GLY A 59 -5.74 -11.78 7.08
N ASP A 60 -5.65 -10.79 8.00
CA ASP A 60 -5.24 -10.98 9.41
C ASP A 60 -6.25 -11.75 10.27
#